data_AF-A0A8C2HBP2-F1
#
_entry.id   AF-A0A8C2HBP2-F1
#
_cell.length_a   1.000
_cell.length_b   1.000
_cell.length_c   1.000
_cell.angle_alpha   90.00
_cell.angle_beta   90.00
_cell.angle_gamma   90.00
#
_symmetry.space_group_name_H-M   'P 1'
#
loop_
_entity.id
_entity.type
_entity.pdbx_description
1 polymer ?
#
loop_
_entity_poly.entity_id
_entity_poly.type
_entity_poly.pdbx_seq_one_letter_code
_entity_poly.pdbx_strand_id
1 'polypeptide(L)'
;PSGNLGRSSLWRNETQRSADKRETFILSVDVGTTSIRCHVYDKSASIRGSCSAKVSLLYPQPGWVEIDPEDLWKGFVTVVKGAVQDSGLQMCQMESLGISTQRATFITWDRNTGKPFHNFITWQDLRAAELVRSWNRSCTMKTVHGVMKMLHFLTRQKRFLAASLVVFTTQHVSLRLVWALNNIPQAVEDDSCYFGTIDTWLLYKLTKGLVHATDYSNASATAIFDSYQMCWSGFLCSLLSIPLSILPSVQNTSHKFGTCDPSIFGVPIPVMSVMADQQAAMFGECCFDIGDVKITMGTGTFMNINTGNKPHTSIAGLYPLVGWKIGADVVYLAEGNAAGTGAAIKWAQDLELFSDVKETGAIATSVEDSDGVYFVPSFSGLQAPLNDPKACASFMGLKPSTTKRHLVRAILESIAFRNKQLFDIMLRETRIPITKIRADGGVCTNNFIMQLTADLLGRKIERPSHFDMSCLGAAFVAGLGTGKELATFESKADWDKDGRYRGVLQSWERALQRSMHWYSQP
;
A
#
# COMPACT_ATOMS: atom_id res chain seq x y z
N PRO A 1 38.45 -30.94 1.84
CA PRO A 1 38.12 -29.55 1.41
C PRO A 1 36.65 -29.47 0.99
N SER A 2 36.00 -28.35 1.33
CA SER A 2 34.58 -27.97 1.15
C SER A 2 33.54 -28.83 1.87
N GLY A 3 33.19 -28.40 3.09
CA GLY A 3 32.00 -28.80 3.81
C GLY A 3 30.77 -28.00 3.37
N ASN A 4 29.67 -28.73 3.15
CA ASN A 4 28.32 -28.20 3.04
C ASN A 4 27.71 -28.08 4.45
N LEU A 5 27.46 -26.85 4.89
CA LEU A 5 26.57 -26.51 6.01
C LEU A 5 25.30 -25.93 5.34
N GLY A 6 24.11 -26.51 5.39
CA GLY A 6 23.37 -26.95 6.57
C GLY A 6 22.18 -25.99 6.77
N ARG A 7 21.11 -26.14 5.99
CA ARG A 7 19.81 -25.46 6.20
C ARG A 7 18.66 -26.35 5.73
N SER A 8 18.25 -27.31 6.56
CA SER A 8 16.93 -27.96 6.45
C SER A 8 16.69 -28.86 7.68
N SER A 9 16.32 -28.29 8.82
CA SER A 9 15.68 -29.07 9.90
C SER A 9 15.22 -28.16 11.03
N LEU A 10 14.01 -27.62 10.93
CA LEU A 10 13.30 -27.08 12.10
C LEU A 10 11.82 -27.45 12.11
N TRP A 11 11.41 -28.57 11.50
CA TRP A 11 10.06 -29.11 11.68
C TRP A 11 10.10 -30.62 11.49
N ARG A 12 10.29 -31.40 12.56
CA ARG A 12 9.75 -32.77 12.67
C ARG A 12 9.88 -33.36 14.07
N ASN A 13 8.76 -33.95 14.48
CA ASN A 13 8.55 -35.00 15.47
C ASN A 13 8.38 -34.60 16.94
N GLU A 14 7.15 -34.25 17.30
CA GLU A 14 6.49 -34.83 18.47
C GLU A 14 5.04 -35.21 18.12
N THR A 15 4.84 -36.50 17.84
CA THR A 15 3.53 -37.16 17.83
C THR A 15 3.37 -37.91 19.15
N GLN A 16 2.53 -37.40 20.06
CA GLN A 16 1.54 -38.18 20.82
C GLN A 16 0.85 -37.31 21.89
N ARG A 17 -0.42 -36.96 21.65
CA ARG A 17 -1.57 -37.31 22.51
C ARG A 17 -2.84 -36.72 21.89
N SER A 18 -3.71 -37.62 21.43
CA SER A 18 -5.08 -37.35 21.01
C SER A 18 -5.90 -36.97 22.25
N ALA A 19 -5.91 -35.68 22.55
CA ALA A 19 -7.08 -35.03 23.12
C ALA A 19 -7.77 -34.35 21.93
N ASP A 20 -9.09 -34.42 21.88
CA ASP A 20 -9.98 -33.90 20.84
C ASP A 20 -9.66 -32.42 20.52
N LYS A 21 -8.67 -32.17 19.66
CA LYS A 21 -8.26 -30.82 19.27
C LYS A 21 -9.34 -30.31 18.34
N ARG A 22 -10.33 -29.60 18.90
CA ARG A 22 -11.27 -28.78 18.15
C ARG A 22 -10.50 -28.06 17.05
N GLU A 23 -11.00 -28.21 15.82
CA GLU A 23 -10.43 -27.51 14.68
C GLU A 23 -10.48 -26.00 14.95
N THR A 24 -9.32 -25.36 14.87
CA THR A 24 -9.14 -23.93 15.10
C THR A 24 -8.96 -23.20 13.77
N PHE A 25 -9.43 -21.96 13.74
CA PHE A 25 -9.47 -21.12 12.54
C PHE A 25 -8.84 -19.76 12.81
N ILE A 26 -8.37 -19.11 11.76
CA ILE A 26 -7.73 -17.79 11.83
C ILE A 26 -8.70 -16.76 11.23
N LEU A 27 -9.01 -15.72 11.99
CA LEU A 27 -9.67 -14.54 11.46
C LEU A 27 -8.65 -13.62 10.82
N SER A 28 -8.97 -13.08 9.66
CA SER A 28 -8.26 -11.92 9.14
C SER A 28 -9.21 -10.86 8.65
N VAL A 29 -8.89 -9.60 8.95
CA VAL A 29 -9.63 -8.44 8.48
C VAL A 29 -8.71 -7.52 7.69
N ASP A 30 -9.12 -7.13 6.49
CA ASP A 30 -8.48 -6.10 5.70
C ASP A 30 -9.36 -4.85 5.65
N VAL A 31 -8.87 -3.77 6.24
CA VAL A 31 -9.53 -2.47 6.27
C VAL A 31 -8.99 -1.61 5.14
N GLY A 32 -9.51 -1.84 3.93
CA GLY A 32 -9.15 -1.09 2.73
C GLY A 32 -9.79 0.29 2.66
N THR A 33 -9.52 1.01 1.57
CA THR A 33 -10.09 2.35 1.35
C THR A 33 -11.56 2.33 0.93
N THR A 34 -11.98 1.29 0.19
CA THR A 34 -13.35 1.19 -0.36
C THR A 34 -14.22 0.16 0.37
N SER A 35 -13.59 -0.83 0.99
CA SER A 35 -14.28 -1.90 1.69
C SER A 35 -13.45 -2.43 2.85
N ILE A 36 -14.17 -2.93 3.85
CA ILE A 36 -13.63 -3.77 4.91
C ILE A 36 -14.00 -5.21 4.56
N ARG A 37 -13.03 -6.12 4.57
CA ARG A 37 -13.24 -7.54 4.25
C ARG A 37 -12.75 -8.38 5.41
N CYS A 38 -13.49 -9.42 5.76
CA CYS A 38 -13.08 -10.41 6.73
C CYS A 38 -13.21 -11.81 6.15
N HIS A 39 -12.21 -12.64 6.43
CA HIS A 39 -12.20 -14.05 6.07
C HIS A 39 -11.89 -14.90 7.30
N VAL A 40 -12.56 -16.06 7.38
CA VAL A 40 -12.20 -17.15 8.28
C VAL A 40 -11.39 -18.17 7.49
N TYR A 41 -10.15 -18.42 7.90
CA TYR A 41 -9.26 -19.37 7.26
C TYR A 41 -9.11 -20.65 8.08
N ASP A 42 -9.15 -21.80 7.41
CA ASP A 42 -8.68 -23.06 7.98
C ASP A 42 -7.15 -23.21 7.85
N LYS A 43 -6.59 -24.30 8.38
CA LYS A 43 -5.15 -24.60 8.35
C LYS A 43 -4.55 -24.79 6.95
N SER A 44 -5.38 -24.99 5.93
CA SER A 44 -4.96 -25.08 4.52
C SER A 44 -4.99 -23.72 3.81
N ALA A 45 -5.26 -22.64 4.56
CA ALA A 45 -5.50 -21.30 4.04
C ALA A 45 -6.70 -21.19 3.09
N SER A 46 -7.66 -22.10 3.23
CA SER A 46 -8.94 -22.06 2.51
C SER A 46 -9.93 -21.17 3.26
N ILE A 47 -10.69 -20.36 2.51
CA ILE A 47 -11.72 -19.48 3.08
C ILE A 47 -12.93 -20.35 3.45
N ARG A 48 -13.29 -20.36 4.74
CA ARG A 48 -14.45 -21.07 5.27
C ARG A 48 -15.68 -20.18 5.40
N GLY A 49 -15.48 -18.89 5.57
CA GLY A 49 -16.54 -17.89 5.52
C GLY A 49 -15.94 -16.52 5.25
N SER A 50 -16.75 -15.66 4.66
CA SER A 50 -16.33 -14.33 4.24
C SER A 50 -17.43 -13.31 4.46
N CYS A 51 -17.06 -12.09 4.77
CA CYS A 51 -18.00 -10.98 4.82
C CYS A 51 -17.29 -9.69 4.42
N SER A 52 -18.03 -8.78 3.81
CA SER A 52 -17.50 -7.48 3.45
C SER A 52 -18.53 -6.38 3.69
N ALA A 53 -18.02 -5.20 4.00
CA ALA A 53 -18.80 -3.98 4.17
C ALA A 53 -18.13 -2.85 3.39
N LYS A 54 -18.94 -1.93 2.86
CA LYS A 54 -18.41 -0.73 2.19
C LYS A 54 -17.86 0.25 3.21
N VAL A 55 -16.73 0.89 2.89
CA VAL A 55 -16.24 2.05 3.65
C VAL A 55 -16.91 3.31 3.09
N SER A 56 -17.57 4.06 3.97
CA SER A 56 -18.19 5.35 3.63
C SER A 56 -17.15 6.45 3.71
N LEU A 57 -16.74 6.98 2.55
CA LEU A 57 -15.89 8.16 2.46
C LEU A 57 -16.76 9.42 2.59
N LEU A 58 -16.32 10.35 3.42
CA LEU A 58 -16.92 11.65 3.60
C LEU A 58 -16.08 12.70 2.85
N TYR A 59 -16.77 13.66 2.23
CA TYR A 59 -16.14 14.76 1.50
C TYR A 59 -16.66 16.11 2.02
N PRO A 60 -16.24 16.54 3.23
CA PRO A 60 -16.77 17.76 3.84
C PRO A 60 -16.47 19.03 3.03
N GLN A 61 -15.34 19.04 2.32
CA GLN A 61 -14.88 20.13 1.47
C GLN A 61 -14.11 19.58 0.26
N PRO A 62 -13.95 20.35 -0.83
CA PRO A 62 -13.11 19.95 -1.95
C PRO A 62 -11.70 19.55 -1.51
N GLY A 63 -11.27 18.36 -1.93
CA GLY A 63 -9.96 17.79 -1.56
C GLY A 63 -9.88 17.20 -0.15
N TRP A 64 -10.91 17.32 0.67
CA TRP A 64 -10.98 16.69 1.99
C TRP A 64 -11.64 15.32 1.85
N VAL A 65 -11.01 14.31 2.44
CA VAL A 65 -11.46 12.92 2.35
C VAL A 65 -11.32 12.29 3.73
N GLU A 66 -12.46 12.03 4.36
CA GLU A 66 -12.56 11.56 5.74
C GLU A 66 -13.28 10.22 5.86
N ILE A 67 -13.10 9.53 6.99
CA ILE A 67 -13.91 8.37 7.39
C ILE A 67 -14.41 8.57 8.82
N ASP A 68 -15.71 8.36 9.05
CA ASP A 68 -16.29 8.37 10.39
C ASP A 68 -15.72 7.18 11.23
N PRO A 69 -15.12 7.43 12.40
CA PRO A 69 -14.47 6.38 13.19
C PRO A 69 -15.43 5.34 13.75
N GLU A 70 -16.66 5.73 14.08
CA GLU A 70 -17.67 4.83 14.63
C GLU A 70 -18.33 3.99 13.52
N ASP A 71 -18.52 4.55 12.34
CA ASP A 71 -18.99 3.75 11.19
C ASP A 71 -17.93 2.75 10.71
N LEU A 72 -16.64 3.14 10.71
CA LEU A 72 -15.54 2.20 10.46
C LEU A 72 -15.53 1.07 11.49
N TRP A 73 -15.69 1.41 12.78
CA TRP A 73 -15.73 0.44 13.87
C TRP A 73 -16.93 -0.53 13.76
N LYS A 74 -18.14 -0.01 13.51
CA LYS A 74 -19.33 -0.83 13.28
C LYS A 74 -19.12 -1.75 12.07
N GLY A 75 -18.55 -1.23 10.99
CA GLY A 75 -18.21 -2.01 9.79
C GLY A 75 -17.25 -3.16 10.13
N PHE A 76 -16.18 -2.87 10.88
CA PHE A 76 -15.21 -3.86 11.34
C PHE A 76 -15.88 -4.99 12.14
N VAL A 77 -16.66 -4.65 13.17
CA VAL A 77 -17.34 -5.64 14.01
C VAL A 77 -18.36 -6.46 13.19
N THR A 78 -19.07 -5.80 12.28
CA THR A 78 -20.06 -6.44 11.40
C THR A 78 -19.41 -7.48 10.50
N VAL A 79 -18.30 -7.16 9.84
CA VAL A 79 -17.65 -8.13 8.93
C VAL A 79 -17.03 -9.29 9.69
N VAL A 80 -16.49 -9.07 10.89
CA VAL A 80 -15.96 -10.18 11.72
C VAL A 80 -17.09 -11.13 12.12
N LYS A 81 -18.20 -10.61 12.65
CA LYS A 81 -19.37 -11.42 13.01
C LYS A 81 -19.98 -12.11 11.80
N GLY A 82 -20.10 -11.39 10.68
CA GLY A 82 -20.63 -11.91 9.43
C GLY A 82 -19.78 -13.05 8.85
N ALA A 83 -18.45 -12.92 8.84
CA ALA A 83 -17.58 -13.97 8.28
C ALA A 83 -17.61 -15.25 9.11
N VAL A 84 -17.68 -15.15 10.44
CA VAL A 84 -17.85 -16.32 11.31
C VAL A 84 -19.22 -16.96 11.13
N GLN A 85 -20.28 -16.15 11.05
CA GLN A 85 -21.62 -16.66 10.78
C GLN A 85 -21.70 -17.38 9.41
N ASP A 86 -21.15 -16.78 8.36
CA ASP A 86 -21.09 -17.34 7.01
C ASP A 86 -20.35 -18.69 6.98
N SER A 87 -19.31 -18.84 7.81
CA SER A 87 -18.58 -20.11 7.93
C SER A 87 -19.34 -21.23 8.65
N GLY A 88 -20.46 -20.92 9.33
CA GLY A 88 -21.16 -21.88 10.20
C GLY A 88 -20.39 -22.24 11.48
N LEU A 89 -19.31 -21.52 11.81
CA LEU A 89 -18.47 -21.74 12.98
C LEU A 89 -18.88 -20.82 14.14
N GLN A 90 -18.32 -21.07 15.32
CA GLN A 90 -18.48 -20.23 16.50
C GLN A 90 -17.24 -19.36 16.74
N MET A 91 -17.44 -18.17 17.32
CA MET A 91 -16.34 -17.27 17.68
C MET A 91 -15.28 -17.93 18.58
N CYS A 92 -15.69 -18.87 19.44
CA CYS A 92 -14.77 -19.61 20.33
C CYS A 92 -13.81 -20.57 19.61
N GLN A 93 -14.01 -20.81 18.31
CA GLN A 93 -13.12 -21.61 17.46
C GLN A 93 -12.05 -20.75 16.78
N MET A 94 -12.11 -19.43 16.92
CA MET A 94 -11.14 -18.50 16.34
C MET A 94 -9.91 -18.45 17.25
N GLU A 95 -8.77 -18.91 16.75
CA GLU A 95 -7.52 -18.99 17.50
C GLU A 95 -6.81 -17.63 17.57
N SER A 96 -6.88 -16.84 16.50
CA SER A 96 -6.29 -15.51 16.45
C SER A 96 -6.96 -14.63 15.40
N LEU A 97 -6.61 -13.33 15.49
CA LEU A 97 -6.98 -12.29 14.55
C LEU A 97 -5.72 -11.66 13.94
N GLY A 98 -5.65 -11.62 12.62
CA GLY A 98 -4.75 -10.77 11.84
C GLY A 98 -5.48 -9.55 11.27
N ILE A 99 -4.83 -8.39 11.28
CA ILE A 99 -5.41 -7.14 10.77
C ILE A 99 -4.47 -6.56 9.71
N SER A 100 -4.98 -6.28 8.52
CA SER A 100 -4.33 -5.38 7.56
C SER A 100 -5.13 -4.09 7.39
N THR A 101 -4.45 -2.97 7.20
CA THR A 101 -5.12 -1.67 7.05
C THR A 101 -4.53 -0.83 5.92
N GLN A 102 -5.37 -0.04 5.26
CA GLN A 102 -4.89 1.02 4.39
C GLN A 102 -3.91 1.93 5.14
N ARG A 103 -2.82 2.27 4.48
CA ARG A 103 -1.74 3.08 5.06
C ARG A 103 -2.12 4.55 5.16
N ALA A 104 -1.40 5.26 6.02
CA ALA A 104 -1.39 6.73 6.12
C ALA A 104 -2.75 7.41 6.38
N THR A 105 -3.83 6.67 6.62
CA THR A 105 -5.06 7.20 7.21
C THR A 105 -4.90 7.21 8.73
N PHE A 106 -5.10 8.36 9.37
CA PHE A 106 -4.83 8.54 10.80
C PHE A 106 -5.94 9.29 11.52
N ILE A 107 -5.88 9.22 12.85
CA ILE A 107 -6.78 9.91 13.77
C ILE A 107 -6.02 10.31 15.03
N THR A 108 -6.55 11.30 15.75
CA THR A 108 -6.16 11.60 17.14
C THR A 108 -7.37 11.52 18.06
N TRP A 109 -7.13 11.09 19.31
CA TRP A 109 -8.17 10.90 20.32
C TRP A 109 -7.65 11.14 21.73
N ASP A 110 -8.55 11.37 22.67
CA ASP A 110 -8.25 11.48 24.09
C ASP A 110 -7.96 10.10 24.68
N ARG A 111 -6.77 9.90 25.25
CA ARG A 111 -6.33 8.61 25.81
C ARG A 111 -7.22 8.10 26.94
N ASN A 112 -7.84 8.99 27.70
CA ASN A 112 -8.63 8.67 28.90
C ASN A 112 -10.07 8.32 28.52
N THR A 113 -10.67 9.09 27.61
CA THR A 113 -12.08 8.89 27.21
C THR A 113 -12.24 7.97 26.00
N GLY A 114 -11.18 7.81 25.20
CA GLY A 114 -11.24 7.12 23.92
C GLY A 114 -12.11 7.86 22.92
N LYS A 115 -12.37 9.15 23.09
CA LYS A 115 -13.18 9.94 22.16
C LYS A 115 -12.28 10.55 21.08
N PRO A 116 -12.56 10.29 19.79
CA PRO A 116 -11.85 10.96 18.70
C PRO A 116 -12.04 12.46 18.72
N PHE A 117 -10.97 13.21 18.42
CA PHE A 117 -11.06 14.67 18.25
C PHE A 117 -11.61 15.05 16.87
N HIS A 118 -11.48 14.16 15.89
CA HIS A 118 -11.95 14.35 14.53
C HIS A 118 -12.17 13.01 13.81
N ASN A 119 -12.75 13.05 12.62
CA ASN A 119 -12.84 11.89 11.73
C ASN A 119 -11.46 11.44 11.25
N PHE A 120 -11.31 10.20 10.81
CA PHE A 120 -10.08 9.78 10.16
C PHE A 120 -9.74 10.68 8.97
N ILE A 121 -8.53 11.23 8.93
CA ILE A 121 -8.02 11.97 7.79
C ILE A 121 -7.31 10.97 6.89
N THR A 122 -7.85 10.73 5.69
CA THR A 122 -7.37 9.65 4.82
C THR A 122 -6.09 10.00 4.08
N TRP A 123 -5.42 9.00 3.52
CA TRP A 123 -4.22 9.17 2.67
C TRP A 123 -4.48 9.97 1.38
N GLN A 124 -5.73 10.10 0.94
CA GLN A 124 -6.13 10.88 -0.24
C GLN A 124 -6.34 12.36 0.07
N ASP A 125 -6.36 12.73 1.35
CA ASP A 125 -6.74 14.07 1.79
C ASP A 125 -5.69 15.13 1.43
N LEU A 126 -6.16 16.25 0.88
CA LEU A 126 -5.34 17.35 0.39
C LEU A 126 -5.40 18.60 1.30
N ARG A 127 -6.04 18.55 2.48
CA ARG A 127 -6.19 19.72 3.35
C ARG A 127 -4.87 20.36 3.77
N ALA A 128 -3.81 19.54 3.86
CA ALA A 128 -2.46 19.99 4.19
C ALA A 128 -1.64 20.45 2.97
N ALA A 129 -2.23 20.57 1.77
CA ALA A 129 -1.48 20.90 0.55
C ALA A 129 -0.75 22.25 0.63
N GLU A 130 -1.38 23.28 1.21
CA GLU A 130 -0.73 24.58 1.39
C GLU A 130 0.39 24.51 2.43
N LEU A 131 0.19 23.74 3.51
CA LEU A 131 1.22 23.52 4.52
C LEU A 131 2.42 22.75 3.94
N VAL A 132 2.18 21.73 3.12
CA VAL A 132 3.21 21.00 2.38
C VAL A 132 3.99 21.95 1.47
N ARG A 133 3.29 22.82 0.74
CA ARG A 133 3.91 23.79 -0.17
C ARG A 133 4.76 24.81 0.58
N SER A 134 4.27 25.34 1.70
CA SER A 134 5.00 26.32 2.51
C SER A 134 6.26 25.70 3.13
N TRP A 135 6.16 24.48 3.67
CA TRP A 135 7.29 23.74 4.23
C TRP A 135 8.36 23.44 3.18
N ASN A 136 7.97 22.92 2.01
CA ASN A 136 8.92 22.59 0.94
C ASN A 136 9.63 23.83 0.36
N ARG A 137 9.04 25.03 0.48
CA ARG A 137 9.65 26.31 0.06
C ARG A 137 10.40 27.03 1.18
N SER A 138 10.28 26.56 2.42
CA SER A 138 10.82 27.23 3.61
C SER A 138 12.34 27.33 3.59
N CYS A 139 12.88 28.35 4.29
CA CYS A 139 14.31 28.49 4.51
C CYS A 139 14.87 27.29 5.28
N THR A 140 14.10 26.75 6.22
CA THR A 140 14.44 25.56 7.00
C THR A 140 14.70 24.35 6.10
N MET A 141 13.78 24.02 5.18
CA MET A 141 14.00 22.88 4.28
C MET A 141 15.15 23.11 3.31
N LYS A 142 15.33 24.33 2.77
CA LYS A 142 16.51 24.67 1.95
C LYS A 142 17.81 24.47 2.72
N THR A 143 17.83 24.82 4.01
CA THR A 143 18.98 24.63 4.89
C THR A 143 19.23 23.16 5.15
N VAL A 144 18.20 22.36 5.45
CA VAL A 144 18.31 20.90 5.60
C VAL A 144 18.90 20.29 4.34
N HIS A 145 18.38 20.63 3.15
CA HIS A 145 18.91 20.12 1.88
C HIS A 145 20.38 20.50 1.68
N GLY A 146 20.75 21.75 1.95
CA GLY A 146 22.12 22.24 1.84
C GLY A 146 23.08 21.50 2.79
N VAL A 147 22.72 21.37 4.07
CA VAL A 147 23.52 20.66 5.07
C VAL A 147 23.67 19.18 4.69
N MET A 148 22.59 18.52 4.28
CA MET A 148 22.64 17.11 3.87
C MET A 148 23.48 16.92 2.60
N LYS A 149 23.43 17.85 1.64
CA LYS A 149 24.29 17.82 0.46
C LYS A 149 25.78 18.00 0.82
N MET A 150 26.09 18.90 1.77
CA MET A 150 27.45 19.07 2.30
C MET A 150 27.93 17.80 3.03
N LEU A 151 27.09 17.22 3.89
CA LEU A 151 27.41 15.96 4.58
C LEU A 151 27.62 14.82 3.59
N HIS A 152 26.83 14.75 2.52
CA HIS A 152 27.06 13.80 1.44
C HIS A 152 28.41 14.06 0.74
N PHE A 153 28.76 15.31 0.46
CA PHE A 153 30.04 15.65 -0.16
C PHE A 153 31.24 15.20 0.70
N LEU A 154 31.17 15.43 2.01
CA LEU A 154 32.23 15.08 2.97
C LEU A 154 32.31 13.57 3.25
N THR A 155 31.17 12.89 3.40
CA THR A 155 31.13 11.49 3.85
C THR A 155 30.94 10.48 2.72
N ARG A 156 30.49 10.94 1.54
CA ARG A 156 30.05 10.13 0.39
C ARG A 156 28.94 9.11 0.69
N GLN A 157 28.26 9.23 1.84
CA GLN A 157 27.17 8.34 2.20
C GLN A 157 25.88 8.71 1.45
N LYS A 158 25.28 7.74 0.75
CA LYS A 158 24.06 7.96 -0.04
C LYS A 158 22.87 8.45 0.79
N ARG A 159 22.79 8.08 2.07
CA ARG A 159 21.68 8.50 2.96
C ARG A 159 21.54 10.02 3.06
N PHE A 160 22.66 10.75 3.06
CA PHE A 160 22.63 12.21 3.09
C PHE A 160 22.23 12.80 1.75
N LEU A 161 22.58 12.13 0.64
CA LEU A 161 22.07 12.52 -0.68
C LEU A 161 20.55 12.34 -0.75
N ALA A 162 20.02 11.19 -0.30
CA ALA A 162 18.59 10.96 -0.23
C ALA A 162 17.89 11.99 0.66
N ALA A 163 18.40 12.25 1.87
CA ALA A 163 17.88 13.27 2.77
C ALA A 163 17.87 14.68 2.14
N SER A 164 18.86 15.00 1.28
CA SER A 164 18.91 16.26 0.56
C SER A 164 17.86 16.41 -0.56
N LEU A 165 17.17 15.31 -0.91
CA LEU A 165 16.15 15.26 -1.95
C LEU A 165 14.74 15.04 -1.38
N VAL A 166 14.60 14.91 -0.05
CA VAL A 166 13.31 14.67 0.61
C VAL A 166 12.40 15.88 0.42
N VAL A 167 11.17 15.60 0.00
CA VAL A 167 10.10 16.57 -0.17
C VAL A 167 8.88 16.05 0.60
N PHE A 168 8.19 16.93 1.31
CA PHE A 168 6.93 16.57 1.95
C PHE A 168 5.82 16.42 0.91
N THR A 169 4.89 15.51 1.18
CA THR A 169 3.73 15.25 0.32
C THR A 169 2.48 15.14 1.20
N THR A 170 1.31 15.38 0.63
CA THR A 170 0.03 15.19 1.34
C THR A 170 -0.30 13.71 1.56
N GLN A 171 0.31 12.79 0.80
CA GLN A 171 0.10 11.35 0.99
C GLN A 171 0.68 10.89 2.33
N HIS A 172 1.77 11.51 2.79
CA HIS A 172 2.37 11.21 4.09
C HIS A 172 1.53 11.78 5.25
N VAL A 173 1.65 11.16 6.43
CA VAL A 173 0.91 11.57 7.63
C VAL A 173 1.52 12.84 8.24
N SER A 174 2.83 12.99 8.21
CA SER A 174 3.59 14.04 8.90
C SER A 174 2.92 15.43 8.89
N LEU A 175 2.73 16.04 7.71
CA LEU A 175 2.14 17.38 7.63
C LEU A 175 0.62 17.42 7.75
N ARG A 176 -0.10 16.31 7.50
CA ARG A 176 -1.53 16.24 7.83
C ARG A 176 -1.75 16.20 9.35
N LEU A 177 -0.86 15.54 10.10
CA LEU A 177 -0.86 15.54 11.55
C LEU A 177 -0.53 16.93 12.10
N VAL A 178 0.50 17.61 11.57
CA VAL A 178 0.80 19.01 11.96
C VAL A 178 -0.41 19.91 11.72
N TRP A 179 -1.08 19.75 10.58
CA TRP A 179 -2.31 20.48 10.31
C TRP A 179 -3.38 20.18 11.37
N ALA A 180 -3.62 18.91 11.70
CA ALA A 180 -4.61 18.51 12.69
C ALA A 180 -4.31 19.11 14.07
N LEU A 181 -3.06 19.01 14.54
CA LEU A 181 -2.63 19.59 15.82
C LEU A 181 -2.83 21.11 15.86
N ASN A 182 -2.53 21.82 14.77
CA ASN A 182 -2.66 23.28 14.74
C ASN A 182 -4.11 23.78 14.61
N ASN A 183 -5.03 22.97 14.10
CA ASN A 183 -6.39 23.41 13.76
C ASN A 183 -7.48 22.76 14.63
N ILE A 184 -7.14 21.78 15.47
CA ILE A 184 -8.08 21.04 16.33
C ILE A 184 -7.65 21.25 17.79
N PRO A 185 -8.19 22.29 18.47
CA PRO A 185 -7.70 22.76 19.77
C PRO A 185 -7.62 21.68 20.85
N GLN A 186 -8.57 20.75 20.84
CA GLN A 186 -8.68 19.67 21.83
C GLN A 186 -7.48 18.70 21.78
N ALA A 187 -6.75 18.64 20.67
CA ALA A 187 -5.59 17.75 20.51
C ALA A 187 -4.29 18.32 21.11
N VAL A 188 -4.26 19.59 21.52
CA VAL A 188 -3.06 20.30 22.00
C VAL A 188 -3.16 20.72 23.46
N GLU A 189 -4.37 20.98 23.97
CA GLU A 189 -4.57 21.49 25.34
C GLU A 189 -4.41 20.42 26.42
N ASP A 190 -4.54 19.15 26.06
CA ASP A 190 -4.51 18.04 27.01
C ASP A 190 -3.32 17.13 26.66
N ASP A 191 -2.40 16.93 27.61
CA ASP A 191 -1.29 15.95 27.54
C ASP A 191 -1.82 14.49 27.41
N SER A 192 -3.12 14.34 27.17
CA SER A 192 -3.91 13.14 26.98
C SER A 192 -4.03 12.70 25.51
N CYS A 193 -3.52 13.46 24.54
CA CYS A 193 -3.66 13.16 23.12
C CYS A 193 -2.91 11.87 22.72
N TYR A 194 -3.63 10.94 22.09
CA TYR A 194 -3.05 9.82 21.35
C TYR A 194 -3.21 10.04 19.85
N PHE A 195 -2.18 9.61 19.11
CA PHE A 195 -2.17 9.50 17.67
C PHE A 195 -2.14 8.03 17.26
N GLY A 196 -2.72 7.72 16.10
CA GLY A 196 -2.61 6.40 15.50
C GLY A 196 -3.10 6.35 14.07
N THR A 197 -2.53 5.41 13.31
CA THR A 197 -3.14 4.91 12.08
C THR A 197 -4.32 3.98 12.40
N ILE A 198 -5.05 3.51 11.38
CA ILE A 198 -6.26 2.68 11.58
C ILE A 198 -5.95 1.44 12.43
N ASP A 199 -4.83 0.77 12.21
CA ASP A 199 -4.39 -0.40 12.99
C ASP A 199 -4.25 -0.07 14.48
N THR A 200 -3.62 1.06 14.80
CA THR A 200 -3.45 1.53 16.18
C THR A 200 -4.79 1.81 16.84
N TRP A 201 -5.70 2.47 16.13
CA TRP A 201 -7.04 2.77 16.64
C TRP A 201 -7.87 1.50 16.86
N LEU A 202 -7.80 0.54 15.94
CA LEU A 202 -8.48 -0.74 16.09
C LEU A 202 -7.93 -1.52 17.28
N LEU A 203 -6.61 -1.55 17.48
CA LEU A 203 -6.01 -2.16 18.66
C LEU A 203 -6.52 -1.51 19.96
N TYR A 204 -6.56 -0.17 20.01
CA TYR A 204 -7.12 0.55 21.14
C TYR A 204 -8.59 0.17 21.40
N LYS A 205 -9.43 0.14 20.36
CA LYS A 205 -10.87 -0.23 20.50
C LYS A 205 -11.06 -1.70 20.89
N LEU A 206 -10.32 -2.61 20.26
CA LEU A 206 -10.40 -4.06 20.52
C LEU A 206 -9.96 -4.40 21.94
N THR A 207 -8.98 -3.68 22.47
CA THR A 207 -8.40 -3.94 23.80
C THR A 207 -8.96 -3.00 24.88
N LYS A 208 -10.02 -2.25 24.59
CA LYS A 208 -10.66 -1.29 25.51
C LYS A 208 -9.65 -0.29 26.13
N GLY A 209 -8.72 0.19 25.32
CA GLY A 209 -7.74 1.20 25.68
C GLY A 209 -6.45 0.67 26.32
N LEU A 210 -6.30 -0.65 26.47
CA LEU A 210 -5.09 -1.23 27.07
C LEU A 210 -3.86 -1.18 26.15
N VAL A 211 -4.06 -1.12 24.83
CA VAL A 211 -2.96 -1.17 23.85
C VAL A 211 -2.97 0.06 22.94
N HIS A 212 -1.88 0.83 23.01
CA HIS A 212 -1.54 1.91 22.08
C HIS A 212 -0.24 1.52 21.35
N ALA A 213 -0.41 0.77 20.26
CA ALA A 213 0.68 0.18 19.50
C ALA A 213 0.40 0.14 17.99
N THR A 214 1.45 0.05 17.20
CA THR A 214 1.43 -0.18 15.76
C THR A 214 2.55 -1.16 15.39
N ASP A 215 2.58 -1.64 14.15
CA ASP A 215 3.73 -2.39 13.64
C ASP A 215 4.67 -1.52 12.80
N TYR A 216 5.86 -2.05 12.51
CA TYR A 216 6.85 -1.36 11.71
C TYR A 216 6.37 -1.02 10.28
N SER A 217 5.50 -1.84 9.68
CA SER A 217 5.02 -1.59 8.32
C SER A 217 4.10 -0.36 8.27
N ASN A 218 3.12 -0.26 9.18
CA ASN A 218 2.26 0.93 9.29
C ASN A 218 3.05 2.17 9.73
N ALA A 219 3.93 2.04 10.74
CA ALA A 219 4.77 3.14 11.22
C ALA A 219 5.63 3.73 10.08
N SER A 220 6.26 2.88 9.27
CA SER A 220 7.12 3.32 8.15
C SER A 220 6.37 4.11 7.07
N ALA A 221 5.06 3.91 6.92
CA ALA A 221 4.24 4.63 5.95
C ALA A 221 3.79 6.04 6.42
N THR A 222 4.08 6.41 7.67
CA THR A 222 3.71 7.74 8.21
C THR A 222 4.61 8.88 7.71
N ALA A 223 5.80 8.53 7.21
CA ALA A 223 6.94 9.44 7.02
C ALA A 223 7.39 10.20 8.27
N ILE A 224 7.05 9.72 9.47
CA ILE A 224 7.58 10.18 10.76
C ILE A 224 8.57 9.17 11.34
N PHE A 225 8.40 7.89 10.99
CA PHE A 225 9.26 6.80 11.44
C PHE A 225 10.58 6.76 10.66
N ASP A 226 11.70 6.62 11.37
CA ASP A 226 13.03 6.40 10.78
C ASP A 226 13.26 4.90 10.58
N SER A 227 13.17 4.44 9.34
CA SER A 227 13.35 3.03 8.97
C SER A 227 14.80 2.53 9.08
N TYR A 228 15.79 3.43 9.19
CA TYR A 228 17.19 3.05 9.43
C TYR A 228 17.45 2.81 10.91
N GLN A 229 16.86 3.62 11.78
CA GLN A 229 17.01 3.50 13.23
C GLN A 229 15.93 2.61 13.87
N MET A 230 14.87 2.29 13.13
CA MET A 230 13.73 1.51 13.60
C MET A 230 13.03 2.15 14.81
N CYS A 231 12.88 3.48 14.80
CA CYS A 231 12.19 4.26 15.82
C CYS A 231 11.49 5.50 15.24
N TRP A 232 10.62 6.14 16.02
CA TRP A 232 10.08 7.45 15.65
C TRP A 232 11.20 8.49 15.53
N SER A 233 11.21 9.25 14.42
CA SER A 233 12.29 10.20 14.15
C SER A 233 12.19 11.42 15.08
N GLY A 234 13.00 11.44 16.14
CA GLY A 234 13.10 12.61 17.03
C GLY A 234 13.49 13.90 16.30
N PHE A 235 14.32 13.79 15.26
CA PHE A 235 14.67 14.92 14.39
C PHE A 235 13.44 15.48 13.67
N LEU A 236 12.65 14.62 13.01
CA LEU A 236 11.47 15.10 12.29
C LEU A 236 10.39 15.61 13.24
N CYS A 237 10.17 14.92 14.35
CA CYS A 237 9.23 15.35 15.39
C CYS A 237 9.61 16.74 15.94
N SER A 238 10.89 16.98 16.24
CA SER A 238 11.36 18.30 16.65
C SER A 238 11.24 19.34 15.53
N LEU A 239 11.55 18.97 14.29
CA LEU A 239 11.46 19.88 13.14
C LEU A 239 10.03 20.35 12.88
N LEU A 240 9.06 19.44 13.04
CA LEU A 240 7.64 19.69 12.77
C LEU A 240 6.81 20.01 14.02
N SER A 241 7.45 20.10 15.18
CA SER A 241 6.80 20.28 16.49
C SER A 241 5.72 19.22 16.79
N ILE A 242 5.97 17.97 16.43
CA ILE A 242 5.11 16.82 16.77
C ILE A 242 5.61 16.23 18.10
N PRO A 243 4.80 16.20 19.17
CA PRO A 243 5.22 15.60 20.44
C PRO A 243 5.47 14.10 20.28
N LEU A 244 6.58 13.57 20.79
CA LEU A 244 6.84 12.12 20.74
C LEU A 244 5.87 11.32 21.63
N SER A 245 5.30 11.95 22.66
CA SER A 245 4.40 11.33 23.64
C SER A 245 3.07 10.85 23.06
N ILE A 246 2.61 11.43 21.95
CA ILE A 246 1.34 11.04 21.33
C ILE A 246 1.49 9.78 20.45
N LEU A 247 2.72 9.40 20.08
CA LEU A 247 2.99 8.34 19.11
C LEU A 247 2.90 6.95 19.76
N PRO A 248 2.31 5.95 19.07
CA PRO A 248 2.17 4.61 19.63
C PRO A 248 3.51 3.89 19.75
N SER A 249 3.57 2.88 20.63
CA SER A 249 4.70 1.96 20.64
C SER A 249 4.76 1.16 19.32
N VAL A 250 5.95 1.00 18.75
CA VAL A 250 6.14 0.23 17.50
C VAL A 250 6.64 -1.16 17.84
N GLN A 251 5.89 -2.18 17.44
CA GLN A 251 6.17 -3.59 17.75
C GLN A 251 6.47 -4.40 16.50
N ASN A 252 7.01 -5.60 16.71
CA ASN A 252 7.16 -6.60 15.64
C ASN A 252 5.81 -6.89 14.98
N THR A 253 5.83 -7.15 13.68
CA THR A 253 4.63 -7.47 12.90
C THR A 253 3.91 -8.71 13.42
N SER A 254 4.65 -9.70 13.92
CA SER A 254 4.12 -10.92 14.55
C SER A 254 3.98 -10.82 16.08
N HIS A 255 3.87 -9.61 16.64
CA HIS A 255 3.72 -9.41 18.08
C HIS A 255 2.32 -9.80 18.56
N LYS A 256 2.20 -10.23 19.82
CA LYS A 256 0.89 -10.42 20.47
C LYS A 256 0.40 -9.07 20.96
N PHE A 257 -0.38 -8.35 20.14
CA PHE A 257 -0.90 -7.00 20.40
C PHE A 257 -2.05 -6.95 21.42
N GLY A 258 -2.11 -7.93 22.34
CA GLY A 258 -3.20 -8.09 23.29
C GLY A 258 -4.29 -9.03 22.81
N THR A 259 -5.49 -8.85 23.33
CA THR A 259 -6.63 -9.76 23.12
C THR A 259 -7.89 -8.93 23.05
N CYS A 260 -8.73 -9.22 22.07
CA CYS A 260 -10.04 -8.59 21.94
C CYS A 260 -10.83 -8.77 23.23
N ASP A 261 -11.39 -7.69 23.75
CA ASP A 261 -12.21 -7.71 24.94
C ASP A 261 -13.46 -8.59 24.72
N PRO A 262 -13.78 -9.52 25.64
CA PRO A 262 -14.91 -10.43 25.47
C PRO A 262 -16.26 -9.73 25.28
N SER A 263 -16.43 -8.48 25.70
CA SER A 263 -17.68 -7.73 25.48
C SER A 263 -17.97 -7.44 23.99
N ILE A 264 -16.96 -7.56 23.11
CA ILE A 264 -17.09 -7.24 21.68
C ILE A 264 -17.61 -8.45 20.90
N PHE A 265 -16.98 -9.62 21.10
CA PHE A 265 -17.24 -10.85 20.35
C PHE A 265 -17.80 -12.02 21.20
N GLY A 266 -18.03 -11.80 22.50
CA GLY A 266 -18.47 -12.82 23.45
C GLY A 266 -17.34 -13.72 23.98
N VAL A 267 -16.17 -13.69 23.34
CA VAL A 267 -14.98 -14.47 23.71
C VAL A 267 -13.71 -13.64 23.49
N PRO A 268 -12.63 -13.91 24.25
CA PRO A 268 -11.34 -13.32 23.97
C PRO A 268 -10.74 -13.89 22.69
N ILE A 269 -10.26 -13.03 21.79
CA ILE A 269 -9.56 -13.43 20.55
C ILE A 269 -8.20 -12.72 20.52
N PRO A 270 -7.06 -13.42 20.57
CA PRO A 270 -5.74 -12.81 20.50
C PRO A 270 -5.52 -12.07 19.18
N VAL A 271 -5.01 -10.83 19.23
CA VAL A 271 -4.54 -10.13 18.03
C VAL A 271 -3.06 -10.44 17.84
N MET A 272 -2.74 -11.23 16.81
CA MET A 272 -1.41 -11.81 16.61
C MET A 272 -0.64 -11.17 15.45
N SER A 273 -1.29 -10.30 14.68
CA SER A 273 -0.68 -9.55 13.59
C SER A 273 -1.43 -8.26 13.31
N VAL A 274 -0.70 -7.17 13.14
CA VAL A 274 -1.17 -5.97 12.44
C VAL A 274 -0.17 -5.61 11.35
N MET A 275 -0.67 -5.25 10.17
CA MET A 275 0.15 -4.98 8.98
C MET A 275 -0.44 -3.87 8.13
N ALA A 276 0.41 -3.14 7.43
CA ALA A 276 -0.01 -2.29 6.33
C ALA A 276 -0.47 -3.15 5.15
N ASP A 277 -1.54 -2.73 4.47
CA ASP A 277 -2.18 -3.47 3.38
C ASP A 277 -1.23 -3.92 2.27
N GLN A 278 -0.36 -3.04 1.78
CA GLN A 278 0.55 -3.36 0.69
C GLN A 278 1.62 -4.39 1.10
N GLN A 279 2.10 -4.29 2.32
CA GLN A 279 3.05 -5.24 2.94
C GLN A 279 2.38 -6.58 3.24
N ALA A 280 1.15 -6.56 3.76
CA ALA A 280 0.35 -7.75 3.98
C ALA A 280 0.10 -8.48 2.66
N ALA A 281 -0.31 -7.78 1.60
CA ALA A 281 -0.49 -8.39 0.29
C ALA A 281 0.82 -8.97 -0.25
N MET A 282 1.95 -8.29 -0.08
CA MET A 282 3.25 -8.84 -0.48
C MET A 282 3.63 -10.11 0.30
N PHE A 283 3.28 -10.17 1.58
CA PHE A 283 3.47 -11.36 2.42
C PHE A 283 2.53 -12.51 2.02
N GLY A 284 1.26 -12.21 1.75
CA GLY A 284 0.25 -13.18 1.26
C GLY A 284 0.63 -13.76 -0.10
N GLU A 285 1.22 -12.92 -0.96
CA GLU A 285 1.85 -13.29 -2.22
C GLU A 285 3.20 -13.98 -2.02
N CYS A 286 3.60 -14.35 -0.80
CA CYS A 286 4.84 -15.07 -0.52
C CYS A 286 6.11 -14.45 -1.15
N CYS A 287 6.17 -13.11 -1.29
CA CYS A 287 7.31 -12.38 -1.85
C CYS A 287 8.42 -12.17 -0.81
N PHE A 288 8.95 -13.28 -0.29
CA PHE A 288 9.89 -13.31 0.84
C PHE A 288 11.36 -13.12 0.45
N ASP A 289 11.71 -13.36 -0.81
CA ASP A 289 13.10 -13.33 -1.27
C ASP A 289 13.48 -11.96 -1.84
N ILE A 290 14.75 -11.61 -1.72
CA ILE A 290 15.30 -10.39 -2.32
C ILE A 290 15.07 -10.43 -3.84
N GLY A 291 14.51 -9.35 -4.38
CA GLY A 291 14.19 -9.26 -5.81
C GLY A 291 12.77 -9.69 -6.16
N ASP A 292 12.00 -10.20 -5.20
CA ASP A 292 10.59 -10.45 -5.40
C ASP A 292 9.85 -9.11 -5.54
N VAL A 293 9.05 -9.00 -6.59
CA VAL A 293 8.25 -7.81 -6.91
C VAL A 293 6.78 -8.12 -6.79
N LYS A 294 6.02 -7.17 -6.24
CA LYS A 294 4.57 -7.20 -6.17
C LYS A 294 3.99 -5.92 -6.75
N ILE A 295 3.03 -6.06 -7.66
CA ILE A 295 2.33 -4.95 -8.34
C ILE A 295 0.86 -4.98 -7.95
N THR A 296 0.43 -4.07 -7.08
CA THR A 296 -0.99 -3.91 -6.76
C THR A 296 -1.60 -2.85 -7.64
N MET A 297 -2.61 -3.22 -8.43
CA MET A 297 -3.35 -2.30 -9.29
C MET A 297 -4.80 -2.13 -8.78
N GLY A 298 -4.97 -1.15 -7.90
CA GLY A 298 -6.26 -0.66 -7.40
C GLY A 298 -6.59 0.71 -8.00
N THR A 299 -7.02 1.66 -7.17
CA THR A 299 -7.22 3.07 -7.59
C THR A 299 -5.94 3.66 -8.20
N GLY A 300 -4.79 3.35 -7.62
CA GLY A 300 -3.46 3.57 -8.19
C GLY A 300 -2.68 2.25 -8.32
N THR A 301 -1.44 2.35 -8.76
CA THR A 301 -0.48 1.24 -8.80
C THR A 301 0.58 1.43 -7.72
N PHE A 302 0.84 0.36 -6.97
CA PHE A 302 1.96 0.27 -6.02
C PHE A 302 2.85 -0.90 -6.43
N MET A 303 4.07 -0.60 -6.86
CA MET A 303 5.08 -1.58 -7.23
C MET A 303 6.12 -1.66 -6.12
N ASN A 304 6.13 -2.79 -5.41
CA ASN A 304 7.01 -3.05 -4.27
C ASN A 304 8.06 -4.08 -4.65
N ILE A 305 9.32 -3.87 -4.25
CA ILE A 305 10.40 -4.86 -4.34
C ILE A 305 10.98 -5.15 -2.97
N ASN A 306 11.23 -6.43 -2.69
CA ASN A 306 11.90 -6.87 -1.48
C ASN A 306 13.39 -6.58 -1.57
N THR A 307 13.90 -5.78 -0.63
CA THR A 307 15.31 -5.36 -0.58
C THR A 307 16.10 -6.08 0.50
N GLY A 308 15.50 -7.10 1.12
CA GLY A 308 16.12 -7.92 2.17
C GLY A 308 16.20 -7.18 3.50
N ASN A 309 17.29 -7.39 4.24
CA ASN A 309 17.46 -6.87 5.60
C ASN A 309 18.08 -5.47 5.68
N LYS A 310 18.17 -4.75 4.56
CA LYS A 310 18.70 -3.39 4.51
C LYS A 310 17.71 -2.45 3.81
N PRO A 311 17.44 -1.27 4.37
CA PRO A 311 16.63 -0.27 3.69
C PRO A 311 17.34 0.21 2.42
N HIS A 312 16.58 0.34 1.34
CA HIS A 312 17.10 0.91 0.10
C HIS A 312 17.12 2.45 0.16
N THR A 313 18.30 3.04 0.03
CA THR A 313 18.43 4.49 -0.03
C THR A 313 18.09 5.02 -1.42
N SER A 314 16.84 5.47 -1.57
CA SER A 314 16.33 6.04 -2.82
C SER A 314 16.78 7.48 -3.06
N ILE A 315 17.12 7.78 -4.30
CA ILE A 315 17.45 9.08 -4.88
C ILE A 315 16.65 9.39 -6.16
N ALA A 316 15.89 8.41 -6.68
CA ALA A 316 15.16 8.51 -7.93
C ALA A 316 13.62 8.43 -7.74
N GLY A 317 13.17 8.35 -6.48
CA GLY A 317 11.77 8.54 -6.09
C GLY A 317 11.08 7.31 -5.53
N LEU A 318 11.75 6.16 -5.41
CA LEU A 318 11.23 5.03 -4.64
C LEU A 318 11.13 5.41 -3.15
N TYR A 319 10.14 4.88 -2.45
CA TYR A 319 9.97 5.12 -1.03
C TYR A 319 10.47 3.91 -0.22
N PRO A 320 11.42 4.09 0.72
CA PRO A 320 11.88 3.00 1.57
C PRO A 320 10.85 2.70 2.66
N LEU A 321 10.40 1.45 2.71
CA LEU A 321 9.43 0.97 3.69
C LEU A 321 10.02 -0.18 4.49
N VAL A 322 9.49 -0.37 5.70
CA VAL A 322 9.63 -1.67 6.37
C VAL A 322 8.53 -2.57 5.81
N GLY A 323 8.92 -3.73 5.29
CA GLY A 323 8.00 -4.77 4.83
C GLY A 323 7.35 -5.43 6.04
N TRP A 324 8.15 -6.08 6.87
CA TRP A 324 7.71 -6.71 8.10
C TRP A 324 8.89 -6.99 9.02
N LYS A 325 8.59 -7.19 10.30
CA LYS A 325 9.56 -7.71 11.27
C LYS A 325 8.98 -8.90 12.03
N ILE A 326 9.57 -10.07 11.85
CA ILE A 326 9.14 -11.31 12.49
C ILE A 326 10.31 -11.82 13.35
N GLY A 327 10.13 -11.77 14.67
CA GLY A 327 11.22 -12.03 15.61
C GLY A 327 12.42 -11.10 15.38
N ALA A 328 13.58 -11.67 15.09
CA ALA A 328 14.79 -10.91 14.78
C ALA A 328 14.82 -10.41 13.33
N ASP A 329 14.16 -11.12 12.41
CA ASP A 329 14.27 -10.89 10.97
C ASP A 329 13.45 -9.67 10.56
N VAL A 330 14.11 -8.72 9.89
CA VAL A 330 13.51 -7.54 9.29
C VAL A 330 13.64 -7.63 7.78
N VAL A 331 12.54 -7.35 7.09
CA VAL A 331 12.49 -7.21 5.63
C VAL A 331 12.11 -5.78 5.30
N TYR A 332 12.87 -5.17 4.39
CA TYR A 332 12.61 -3.86 3.83
C TYR A 332 12.11 -3.97 2.41
N LEU A 333 11.31 -2.96 2.02
CA LEU A 333 10.80 -2.81 0.68
C LEU A 333 11.23 -1.46 0.10
N ALA A 334 11.30 -1.39 -1.22
CA ALA A 334 11.27 -0.12 -1.94
C ALA A 334 9.98 -0.07 -2.77
N GLU A 335 9.22 1.01 -2.63
CA GLU A 335 7.94 1.19 -3.31
C GLU A 335 8.01 2.30 -4.36
N GLY A 336 7.57 2.00 -5.57
CA GLY A 336 7.21 3.00 -6.57
C GLY A 336 5.69 3.09 -6.66
N ASN A 337 5.15 4.30 -6.73
CA ASN A 337 3.71 4.50 -6.90
C ASN A 337 3.39 5.25 -8.20
N ALA A 338 2.22 4.94 -8.76
CA ALA A 338 1.60 5.73 -9.82
C ALA A 338 0.12 5.93 -9.48
N ALA A 339 -0.33 7.17 -9.47
CA ALA A 339 -1.74 7.50 -9.45
C ALA A 339 -2.38 7.18 -10.81
N GLY A 340 -3.71 7.17 -10.87
CA GLY A 340 -4.43 7.10 -12.14
C GLY A 340 -4.49 5.71 -12.77
N THR A 341 -4.56 4.64 -11.97
CA THR A 341 -4.75 3.27 -12.49
C THR A 341 -6.25 2.96 -12.59
N GLY A 342 -6.86 2.43 -11.53
CA GLY A 342 -8.30 2.22 -11.47
C GLY A 342 -9.10 3.52 -11.56
N ALA A 343 -8.53 4.63 -11.07
CA ALA A 343 -9.16 5.96 -11.21
C ALA A 343 -9.36 6.36 -12.69
N ALA A 344 -8.41 6.05 -13.57
CA ALA A 344 -8.54 6.34 -15.01
C ALA A 344 -9.62 5.49 -15.68
N ILE A 345 -9.71 4.21 -15.31
CA ILE A 345 -10.77 3.31 -15.78
C ILE A 345 -12.13 3.81 -15.28
N LYS A 346 -12.23 4.20 -14.01
CA LYS A 346 -13.48 4.71 -13.46
C LYS A 346 -13.91 6.01 -14.14
N TRP A 347 -13.00 6.95 -14.31
CA TRP A 347 -13.25 8.18 -15.06
C TRP A 347 -13.73 7.91 -16.49
N ALA A 348 -13.12 6.94 -17.18
CA ALA A 348 -13.52 6.55 -18.53
C ALA A 348 -14.92 5.92 -18.59
N GLN A 349 -15.29 5.16 -17.55
CA GLN A 349 -16.66 4.65 -17.38
C GLN A 349 -17.65 5.80 -17.18
N ASP A 350 -17.31 6.77 -16.35
CA ASP A 350 -18.16 7.94 -16.07
C ASP A 350 -18.31 8.86 -17.30
N LEU A 351 -17.38 8.80 -18.25
CA LEU A 351 -17.49 9.42 -19.59
C LEU A 351 -18.25 8.56 -20.62
N GLU A 352 -18.84 7.44 -20.21
CA GLU A 352 -19.61 6.54 -21.07
C GLU A 352 -18.78 6.02 -22.27
N LEU A 353 -17.47 5.79 -22.06
CA LEU A 353 -16.62 5.12 -23.04
C LEU A 353 -16.93 3.61 -23.10
N PHE A 354 -17.43 3.05 -22.01
CA PHE A 354 -17.92 1.67 -21.87
C PHE A 354 -18.88 1.59 -20.67
N SER A 355 -19.71 0.54 -20.62
CA SER A 355 -20.70 0.34 -19.55
C SER A 355 -20.16 -0.55 -18.43
N ASP A 356 -19.62 -1.73 -18.76
CA ASP A 356 -19.01 -2.64 -17.80
C ASP A 356 -17.48 -2.64 -17.93
N VAL A 357 -16.78 -2.45 -16.80
CA VAL A 357 -15.32 -2.53 -16.70
C VAL A 357 -14.80 -3.88 -17.21
N LYS A 358 -15.56 -4.97 -17.05
CA LYS A 358 -15.17 -6.32 -17.51
C LYS A 358 -15.01 -6.42 -19.02
N GLU A 359 -15.70 -5.58 -19.78
CA GLU A 359 -15.66 -5.58 -21.25
C GLU A 359 -14.44 -4.84 -21.82
N THR A 360 -13.77 -4.02 -21.00
CA THR A 360 -12.67 -3.15 -21.45
C THR A 360 -11.54 -3.91 -22.11
N GLY A 361 -11.22 -5.12 -21.63
CA GLY A 361 -10.22 -6.00 -22.26
C GLY A 361 -10.63 -6.39 -23.68
N ALA A 362 -11.87 -6.85 -23.87
CA ALA A 362 -12.40 -7.22 -25.18
C ALA A 362 -12.46 -6.01 -26.14
N ILE A 363 -12.88 -4.85 -25.63
CA ILE A 363 -12.90 -3.59 -26.39
C ILE A 363 -11.49 -3.23 -26.87
N ALA A 364 -10.48 -3.28 -26.00
CA ALA A 364 -9.11 -2.96 -26.39
C ALA A 364 -8.55 -3.95 -27.42
N THR A 365 -8.90 -5.23 -27.33
CA THR A 365 -8.48 -6.24 -28.31
C THR A 365 -9.27 -6.23 -29.62
N SER A 366 -10.38 -5.49 -29.70
CA SER A 366 -11.20 -5.39 -30.92
C SER A 366 -10.63 -4.46 -31.99
N VAL A 367 -9.56 -3.73 -31.65
CA VAL A 367 -8.77 -2.87 -32.54
C VAL A 367 -7.31 -3.35 -32.51
N GLU A 368 -6.54 -3.12 -33.57
CA GLU A 368 -5.15 -3.58 -33.64
C GLU A 368 -4.23 -2.78 -32.70
N ASP A 369 -4.46 -1.47 -32.60
CA ASP A 369 -3.71 -0.51 -31.80
C ASP A 369 -4.60 0.65 -31.30
N SER A 370 -3.99 1.67 -30.68
CA SER A 370 -4.67 2.88 -30.21
C SER A 370 -4.86 3.95 -31.30
N ASP A 371 -4.63 3.64 -32.58
CA ASP A 371 -4.59 4.59 -33.70
C ASP A 371 -3.61 5.77 -33.46
N GLY A 372 -2.51 5.49 -32.74
CA GLY A 372 -1.52 6.51 -32.36
C GLY A 372 -2.01 7.49 -31.29
N VAL A 373 -3.11 7.18 -30.61
CA VAL A 373 -3.60 7.95 -29.47
C VAL A 373 -2.88 7.50 -28.20
N TYR A 374 -2.43 8.47 -27.42
CA TYR A 374 -1.75 8.27 -26.15
C TYR A 374 -2.54 8.93 -25.03
N PHE A 375 -2.78 8.18 -23.96
CA PHE A 375 -3.36 8.71 -22.74
C PHE A 375 -2.30 8.88 -21.65
N VAL A 376 -2.31 10.02 -20.96
CA VAL A 376 -1.46 10.27 -19.78
C VAL A 376 -2.35 10.42 -18.55
N PRO A 377 -2.32 9.46 -17.59
CA PRO A 377 -3.29 9.39 -16.50
C PRO A 377 -2.91 10.26 -15.27
N SER A 378 -2.59 11.54 -15.47
CA SER A 378 -2.08 12.42 -14.39
C SER A 378 -3.15 13.32 -13.75
N PHE A 379 -4.30 12.77 -13.37
CA PHE A 379 -5.38 13.53 -12.69
C PHE A 379 -4.95 14.16 -11.36
N SER A 380 -3.90 13.64 -10.73
CA SER A 380 -3.32 14.14 -9.47
C SER A 380 -1.82 14.39 -9.64
N GLY A 381 -1.41 14.83 -10.84
CA GLY A 381 -0.02 14.94 -11.24
C GLY A 381 0.65 13.59 -11.49
N LEU A 382 1.95 13.62 -11.80
CA LEU A 382 2.79 12.46 -12.07
C LEU A 382 3.72 12.19 -10.88
N GLN A 383 3.67 10.96 -10.35
CA GLN A 383 4.53 10.52 -9.25
C GLN A 383 5.90 10.08 -9.79
N ALA A 384 6.63 9.27 -9.02
CA ALA A 384 7.92 8.73 -9.42
C ALA A 384 7.85 8.09 -10.83
N PRO A 385 8.92 8.23 -11.64
CA PRO A 385 10.16 8.97 -11.36
C PRO A 385 10.09 10.48 -11.66
N LEU A 386 8.97 11.00 -12.17
CA LEU A 386 8.89 12.37 -12.70
C LEU A 386 8.60 13.42 -11.62
N ASN A 387 7.78 13.06 -10.63
CA ASN A 387 7.43 13.90 -9.49
C ASN A 387 6.95 15.30 -9.89
N ASP A 388 6.08 15.38 -10.90
CA ASP A 388 5.48 16.63 -11.35
C ASP A 388 4.02 16.72 -10.92
N PRO A 389 3.73 17.43 -9.81
CA PRO A 389 2.36 17.57 -9.34
C PRO A 389 1.52 18.48 -10.24
N LYS A 390 2.12 19.18 -11.22
CA LYS A 390 1.43 20.11 -12.14
C LYS A 390 1.06 19.49 -13.48
N ALA A 391 1.32 18.20 -13.67
CA ALA A 391 1.03 17.50 -14.91
C ALA A 391 -0.50 17.34 -15.11
N CYS A 392 -0.98 17.48 -16.34
CA CYS A 392 -2.40 17.35 -16.67
C CYS A 392 -2.74 16.02 -17.35
N ALA A 393 -3.89 15.45 -16.99
CA ALA A 393 -4.40 14.29 -17.71
C ALA A 393 -4.73 14.68 -19.16
N SER A 394 -4.29 13.88 -20.14
CA SER A 394 -4.40 14.27 -21.55
C SER A 394 -4.53 13.08 -22.50
N PHE A 395 -5.33 13.27 -23.55
CA PHE A 395 -5.27 12.48 -24.78
C PHE A 395 -4.48 13.27 -25.83
N MET A 396 -3.46 12.64 -26.42
CA MET A 396 -2.68 13.22 -27.50
C MET A 396 -2.67 12.29 -28.71
N GLY A 397 -2.67 12.87 -29.92
CA GLY A 397 -2.65 12.09 -31.16
C GLY A 397 -4.04 11.73 -31.71
N LEU A 398 -5.10 12.41 -31.26
CA LEU A 398 -6.46 12.22 -31.80
C LEU A 398 -6.49 12.53 -33.31
N LYS A 399 -7.18 11.67 -34.06
CA LYS A 399 -7.41 11.78 -35.50
C LYS A 399 -8.91 11.72 -35.80
N PRO A 400 -9.37 12.16 -36.99
CA PRO A 400 -10.76 11.94 -37.40
C PRO A 400 -11.19 10.46 -37.43
N SER A 401 -10.24 9.52 -37.56
CA SER A 401 -10.45 8.07 -37.47
C SER A 401 -10.56 7.52 -36.06
N THR A 402 -10.26 8.32 -35.02
CA THR A 402 -10.23 7.85 -33.64
C THR A 402 -11.65 7.49 -33.17
N THR A 403 -11.80 6.29 -32.60
CA THR A 403 -13.07 5.78 -32.08
C THR A 403 -13.01 5.62 -30.56
N LYS A 404 -14.16 5.41 -29.91
CA LYS A 404 -14.23 5.06 -28.48
C LYS A 404 -13.33 3.86 -28.13
N ARG A 405 -13.21 2.88 -29.03
CA ARG A 405 -12.37 1.68 -28.83
C ARG A 405 -10.87 2.04 -28.72
N HIS A 406 -10.39 2.95 -29.58
CA HIS A 406 -9.02 3.45 -29.52
C HIS A 406 -8.74 4.21 -28.21
N LEU A 407 -9.70 5.00 -27.72
CA LEU A 407 -9.58 5.69 -26.43
C LEU A 407 -9.49 4.72 -25.26
N VAL A 408 -10.38 3.72 -25.22
CA VAL A 408 -10.36 2.66 -24.19
C VAL A 408 -9.01 1.94 -24.22
N ARG A 409 -8.53 1.54 -25.40
CA ARG A 409 -7.21 0.92 -25.53
C ARG A 409 -6.08 1.81 -25.02
N ALA A 410 -6.03 3.09 -25.43
CA ALA A 410 -5.01 4.03 -24.99
C ALA A 410 -4.98 4.19 -23.47
N ILE A 411 -6.15 4.17 -22.81
CA ILE A 411 -6.25 4.20 -21.34
C ILE A 411 -5.62 2.94 -20.73
N LEU A 412 -5.98 1.74 -21.21
CA LEU A 412 -5.41 0.48 -20.67
C LEU A 412 -3.91 0.36 -20.96
N GLU A 413 -3.45 0.76 -22.15
CA GLU A 413 -2.04 0.79 -22.52
C GLU A 413 -1.25 1.73 -21.61
N SER A 414 -1.80 2.90 -21.27
CA SER A 414 -1.14 3.86 -20.37
C SER A 414 -0.84 3.25 -18.99
N ILE A 415 -1.69 2.36 -18.49
CA ILE A 415 -1.46 1.66 -17.22
C ILE A 415 -0.22 0.75 -17.33
N ALA A 416 -0.15 -0.04 -18.40
CA ALA A 416 1.00 -0.92 -18.65
C ALA A 416 2.30 -0.12 -18.90
N PHE A 417 2.21 1.05 -19.56
CA PHE A 417 3.34 1.96 -19.75
C PHE A 417 3.82 2.56 -18.43
N ARG A 418 2.90 2.95 -17.53
CA ARG A 418 3.25 3.39 -16.17
C ARG A 418 3.90 2.26 -15.37
N ASN A 419 3.42 1.02 -15.48
CA ASN A 419 4.06 -0.14 -14.86
C ASN A 419 5.50 -0.31 -15.36
N LYS A 420 5.72 -0.22 -16.68
CA LYS A 420 7.04 -0.28 -17.29
C LYS A 420 7.98 0.82 -16.78
N GLN A 421 7.49 2.05 -16.70
CA GLN A 421 8.28 3.17 -16.20
C GLN A 421 8.70 2.98 -14.72
N LEU A 422 7.79 2.48 -13.88
CA LEU A 422 8.09 2.15 -12.48
C LEU A 422 9.08 0.97 -12.36
N PHE A 423 8.94 -0.04 -13.20
CA PHE A 423 9.84 -1.18 -13.22
C PHE A 423 11.27 -0.79 -13.64
N ASP A 424 11.40 0.03 -14.68
CA ASP A 424 12.71 0.46 -15.18
C ASP A 424 13.46 1.35 -14.17
N ILE A 425 12.74 2.23 -13.45
CA ILE A 425 13.37 3.01 -12.38
C ILE A 425 13.77 2.10 -11.21
N MET A 426 12.91 1.14 -10.85
CA MET A 426 13.17 0.16 -9.80
C MET A 426 14.44 -0.65 -10.08
N LEU A 427 14.60 -1.17 -11.30
CA LEU A 427 15.80 -1.91 -11.71
C LEU A 427 17.05 -1.03 -11.66
N ARG A 428 16.97 0.18 -12.22
CA ARG A 428 18.11 1.10 -12.31
C ARG A 428 18.60 1.53 -10.94
N GLU A 429 17.67 1.77 -10.03
CA GLU A 429 17.95 2.33 -8.72
C GLU A 429 18.39 1.26 -7.71
N THR A 430 17.63 0.17 -7.61
CA THR A 430 17.92 -0.91 -6.65
C THR A 430 19.09 -1.77 -7.07
N ARG A 431 19.28 -1.99 -8.38
CA ARG A 431 20.23 -2.95 -8.96
C ARG A 431 20.07 -4.37 -8.41
N ILE A 432 18.87 -4.70 -7.94
CA ILE A 432 18.52 -6.03 -7.45
C ILE A 432 17.98 -6.84 -8.64
N PRO A 433 18.52 -8.05 -8.91
CA PRO A 433 17.95 -8.96 -9.91
C PRO A 433 16.53 -9.37 -9.52
N ILE A 434 15.61 -9.33 -10.49
CA ILE A 434 14.22 -9.74 -10.26
C ILE A 434 14.12 -11.25 -10.30
N THR A 435 13.58 -11.84 -9.24
CA THR A 435 13.39 -13.28 -9.06
C THR A 435 11.99 -13.69 -9.50
N LYS A 436 10.97 -12.94 -9.06
CA LYS A 436 9.56 -13.17 -9.42
C LYS A 436 8.77 -11.87 -9.41
N ILE A 437 7.67 -11.84 -10.19
CA ILE A 437 6.74 -10.72 -10.20
C ILE A 437 5.34 -11.28 -9.95
N ARG A 438 4.66 -10.74 -8.94
CA ARG A 438 3.27 -11.06 -8.61
C ARG A 438 2.41 -9.81 -8.75
N ALA A 439 1.14 -9.99 -9.09
CA ALA A 439 0.23 -8.88 -9.28
C ALA A 439 -1.15 -9.16 -8.70
N ASP A 440 -1.73 -8.17 -8.02
CA ASP A 440 -3.02 -8.25 -7.36
C ASP A 440 -3.80 -6.94 -7.49
N GLY A 441 -5.06 -6.93 -7.03
CA GLY A 441 -5.96 -5.78 -7.14
C GLY A 441 -6.96 -5.90 -8.30
N GLY A 442 -8.00 -5.07 -8.25
CA GLY A 442 -9.15 -5.20 -9.15
C GLY A 442 -8.82 -5.02 -10.62
N VAL A 443 -7.84 -4.16 -10.95
CA VAL A 443 -7.44 -3.90 -12.34
C VAL A 443 -6.67 -5.09 -12.94
N CYS A 444 -6.02 -5.91 -12.11
CA CYS A 444 -5.34 -7.13 -12.54
C CYS A 444 -6.29 -8.18 -13.13
N THR A 445 -7.60 -8.04 -12.97
CA THR A 445 -8.60 -8.91 -13.63
C THR A 445 -8.65 -8.72 -15.15
N ASN A 446 -8.15 -7.58 -15.66
CA ASN A 446 -8.08 -7.31 -17.09
C ASN A 446 -6.85 -7.98 -17.71
N ASN A 447 -7.07 -9.06 -18.46
CA ASN A 447 -6.01 -9.84 -19.10
C ASN A 447 -5.21 -9.05 -20.14
N PHE A 448 -5.78 -8.02 -20.79
CA PHE A 448 -5.05 -7.17 -21.73
C PHE A 448 -3.95 -6.38 -21.00
N ILE A 449 -4.28 -5.74 -19.87
CA ILE A 449 -3.30 -5.01 -19.05
C ILE A 449 -2.21 -5.96 -18.54
N MET A 450 -2.61 -7.13 -18.02
CA MET A 450 -1.68 -8.11 -17.47
C MET A 450 -0.70 -8.63 -18.52
N GLN A 451 -1.21 -9.02 -19.69
CA GLN A 451 -0.37 -9.50 -20.78
C GLN A 451 0.56 -8.40 -21.27
N LEU A 452 0.03 -7.20 -21.57
CA LEU A 452 0.85 -6.08 -22.04
C LEU A 452 1.91 -5.67 -21.01
N THR A 453 1.60 -5.75 -19.71
CA THR A 453 2.60 -5.50 -18.66
C THR A 453 3.69 -6.57 -18.69
N ALA A 454 3.34 -7.87 -18.68
CA ALA A 454 4.31 -8.97 -18.71
C ALA A 454 5.24 -8.88 -19.93
N ASP A 455 4.62 -8.60 -21.08
CA ASP A 455 5.23 -8.25 -22.33
C ASP A 455 6.22 -7.08 -22.13
N LEU A 456 5.78 -5.86 -21.80
CA LEU A 456 6.65 -4.68 -21.60
C LEU A 456 7.81 -4.90 -20.61
N LEU A 457 7.60 -5.67 -19.56
CA LEU A 457 8.64 -5.98 -18.58
C LEU A 457 9.64 -7.03 -19.09
N GLY A 458 9.28 -7.83 -20.10
CA GLY A 458 10.05 -8.98 -20.56
C GLY A 458 10.16 -10.05 -19.47
N ARG A 459 9.08 -10.23 -18.68
CA ARG A 459 9.06 -11.05 -17.47
C ARG A 459 7.70 -11.74 -17.32
N LYS A 460 7.75 -12.93 -16.73
CA LYS A 460 6.57 -13.65 -16.24
C LYS A 460 5.95 -12.90 -15.05
N ILE A 461 4.64 -12.79 -15.03
CA ILE A 461 3.85 -12.21 -13.94
C ILE A 461 2.84 -13.25 -13.46
N GLU A 462 2.91 -13.59 -12.18
CA GLU A 462 1.95 -14.47 -11.53
C GLU A 462 0.80 -13.63 -10.95
N ARG A 463 -0.43 -14.11 -11.07
CA ARG A 463 -1.62 -13.51 -10.48
C ARG A 463 -2.35 -14.59 -9.69
N PRO A 464 -2.75 -14.35 -8.44
CA PRO A 464 -3.46 -15.37 -7.70
C PRO A 464 -4.86 -15.64 -8.23
N SER A 465 -5.35 -16.85 -7.96
CA SER A 465 -6.74 -17.25 -8.21
C SER A 465 -7.71 -16.60 -7.23
N HIS A 466 -7.25 -16.25 -6.02
CA HIS A 466 -8.01 -15.56 -4.99
C HIS A 466 -7.47 -14.16 -4.75
N PHE A 467 -8.36 -13.18 -4.56
CA PHE A 467 -8.04 -11.77 -4.76
C PHE A 467 -7.65 -10.98 -3.49
N ASP A 468 -7.76 -11.58 -2.30
CA ASP A 468 -7.62 -10.86 -1.02
C ASP A 468 -6.31 -11.16 -0.30
N MET A 469 -5.20 -10.81 -0.96
CA MET A 469 -3.86 -11.10 -0.47
C MET A 469 -3.47 -10.35 0.80
N SER A 470 -4.02 -9.17 1.02
CA SER A 470 -3.82 -8.43 2.28
C SER A 470 -4.37 -9.23 3.47
N CYS A 471 -5.60 -9.75 3.37
CA CYS A 471 -6.15 -10.66 4.39
C CYS A 471 -5.30 -11.91 4.54
N LEU A 472 -4.87 -12.51 3.43
CA LEU A 472 -4.09 -13.75 3.51
C LEU A 472 -2.74 -13.54 4.20
N GLY A 473 -2.03 -12.46 3.89
CA GLY A 473 -0.76 -12.15 4.53
C GLY A 473 -0.89 -11.88 6.03
N ALA A 474 -1.91 -11.11 6.43
CA ALA A 474 -2.19 -10.89 7.84
C ALA A 474 -2.55 -12.20 8.56
N ALA A 475 -3.32 -13.10 7.92
CA ALA A 475 -3.61 -14.44 8.45
C ALA A 475 -2.35 -15.31 8.60
N PHE A 476 -1.46 -15.31 7.59
CA PHE A 476 -0.19 -16.05 7.64
C PHE A 476 0.65 -15.65 8.85
N VAL A 477 0.79 -14.35 9.11
CA VAL A 477 1.54 -13.86 10.27
C VAL A 477 0.81 -14.13 11.58
N ALA A 478 -0.53 -14.10 11.57
CA ALA A 478 -1.35 -14.37 12.76
C ALA A 478 -1.37 -15.85 13.20
N GLY A 479 -0.81 -16.78 12.42
CA GLY A 479 -0.60 -18.17 12.82
C GLY A 479 -0.89 -19.24 11.76
N LEU A 480 -1.26 -18.85 10.54
CA LEU A 480 -1.70 -19.78 9.49
C LEU A 480 -0.57 -20.55 8.78
N GLY A 481 0.66 -20.02 8.73
CA GLY A 481 1.77 -20.61 7.94
C GLY A 481 1.62 -20.36 6.42
N THR A 482 2.62 -20.68 5.60
CA THR A 482 2.69 -20.25 4.17
C THR A 482 2.40 -21.39 3.16
N GLY A 483 1.67 -21.08 2.07
CA GLY A 483 1.54 -21.95 0.89
C GLY A 483 0.24 -21.77 0.10
N LYS A 484 0.31 -21.51 -1.22
CA LYS A 484 -0.82 -21.52 -2.19
C LYS A 484 -0.38 -21.74 -3.65
N GLU A 485 -1.34 -22.16 -4.48
CA GLU A 485 -1.25 -22.23 -5.94
C GLU A 485 -1.62 -20.88 -6.60
N LEU A 486 -0.97 -20.55 -7.72
CA LEU A 486 -1.14 -19.27 -8.43
C LEU A 486 -1.35 -19.47 -9.93
N ALA A 487 -2.15 -18.60 -10.55
CA ALA A 487 -2.26 -18.53 -12.01
C ALA A 487 -1.07 -17.73 -12.57
N THR A 488 -0.65 -18.06 -13.78
CA THR A 488 0.59 -17.55 -14.37
C THR A 488 0.31 -16.86 -15.71
N PHE A 489 0.89 -15.67 -15.91
CA PHE A 489 0.98 -15.00 -17.20
C PHE A 489 2.44 -14.92 -17.62
N GLU A 490 2.73 -15.38 -18.83
CA GLU A 490 4.10 -15.35 -19.35
C GLU A 490 4.21 -14.31 -20.45
N SER A 491 5.32 -13.58 -20.43
CA SER A 491 5.75 -12.82 -21.60
C SER A 491 5.91 -13.80 -22.75
N LYS A 492 5.34 -13.50 -23.91
CA LYS A 492 5.56 -14.35 -25.10
C LYS A 492 7.05 -14.28 -25.43
N ALA A 493 7.71 -15.42 -25.64
CA ALA A 493 9.17 -15.51 -25.88
C ALA A 493 9.68 -14.65 -27.06
N ASP A 494 8.76 -14.15 -27.89
CA ASP A 494 8.97 -13.29 -29.06
C ASP A 494 8.42 -11.86 -28.88
N TRP A 495 8.19 -11.44 -27.63
CA TRP A 495 7.70 -10.11 -27.28
C TRP A 495 8.62 -9.02 -27.88
N ASP A 496 8.05 -8.27 -28.81
CA ASP A 496 8.64 -7.14 -29.53
C ASP A 496 9.88 -7.44 -30.39
N LYS A 497 9.95 -8.59 -31.06
CA LYS A 497 11.01 -8.90 -32.06
C LYS A 497 11.25 -7.79 -33.08
N ASP A 498 10.19 -7.05 -33.44
CA ASP A 498 10.24 -5.94 -34.41
C ASP A 498 10.43 -4.56 -33.78
N GLY A 499 10.50 -4.43 -32.44
CA GLY A 499 10.62 -3.14 -31.77
C GLY A 499 9.37 -2.23 -31.89
N ARG A 500 8.21 -2.80 -32.23
CA ARG A 500 6.90 -2.13 -32.36
C ARG A 500 6.59 -1.28 -31.13
N TYR A 501 6.67 -1.86 -29.92
CA TYR A 501 6.31 -1.14 -28.71
C TYR A 501 7.40 -0.17 -28.24
N ARG A 502 8.66 -0.32 -28.68
CA ARG A 502 9.70 0.69 -28.41
C ARG A 502 9.32 2.05 -28.97
N GLY A 503 8.83 2.12 -30.21
CA GLY A 503 8.40 3.38 -30.84
C GLY A 503 7.13 3.97 -30.19
N VAL A 504 6.20 3.10 -29.79
CA VAL A 504 4.98 3.48 -29.07
C VAL A 504 5.32 4.06 -27.70
N LEU A 505 6.17 3.41 -26.91
CA LEU A 505 6.64 3.91 -25.62
C LEU A 505 7.34 5.26 -25.74
N GLN A 506 8.25 5.43 -26.70
CA GLN A 506 8.91 6.73 -26.93
C GLN A 506 7.90 7.83 -27.29
N SER A 507 6.86 7.50 -28.04
CA SER A 507 5.79 8.44 -28.39
C SER A 507 4.92 8.77 -27.19
N TRP A 508 4.60 7.78 -26.37
CA TRP A 508 3.88 7.96 -25.11
C TRP A 508 4.70 8.80 -24.11
N GLU A 509 6.01 8.55 -23.99
CA GLU A 509 6.90 9.38 -23.18
C GLU A 509 6.92 10.83 -23.66
N ARG A 510 6.90 11.09 -24.98
CA ARG A 510 6.72 12.45 -25.52
C ARG A 510 5.37 13.06 -25.14
N ALA A 511 4.28 12.29 -25.18
CA ALA A 511 2.97 12.77 -24.73
C ALA A 511 3.00 13.12 -23.24
N LEU A 512 3.63 12.27 -22.44
CA LEU A 512 3.83 12.47 -21.01
C LEU A 512 4.69 13.72 -20.72
N GLN A 513 5.79 13.95 -21.44
CA GLN A 513 6.59 15.17 -21.25
C GLN A 513 5.81 16.44 -21.62
N ARG A 514 4.96 16.37 -22.63
CA ARG A 514 4.09 17.50 -23.02
C ARG A 514 2.97 17.77 -22.03
N SER A 515 2.60 16.80 -21.21
CA SER A 515 1.57 16.97 -20.19
C SER A 515 2.12 17.58 -18.89
N MET A 516 3.45 17.61 -18.73
CA MET A 516 4.11 18.16 -17.56
C MET A 516 4.06 19.69 -17.51
N HIS A 517 4.13 20.23 -16.29
CA HIS A 517 4.16 21.67 -16.00
C HIS A 517 3.01 22.46 -16.62
N TRP A 518 1.87 21.80 -16.82
CA TRP A 518 0.70 22.37 -17.47
C TRP A 518 0.00 23.41 -16.58
N TYR A 519 -0.26 23.05 -15.32
CA TYR A 519 -0.94 23.94 -14.40
C TYR A 519 0.04 24.91 -13.70
N SER A 520 -0.39 26.15 -13.51
CA SER A 520 0.38 27.16 -12.77
C SER A 520 0.56 26.77 -11.30
N GLN A 521 -0.41 26.04 -10.76
CA GLN A 521 -0.40 25.43 -9.42
C GLN A 521 -0.73 23.93 -9.52
N PRO A 522 -0.17 23.09 -8.62
CA PRO A 522 -0.53 21.68 -8.47
C PRO A 522 -2.03 21.41 -8.36
#